data_AF-A0A0F9ZFX8-F1
#
_entry.id   AF-A0A0F9ZFX8-F1
#
_cell.length_a   1.000
_cell.length_b   1.000
_cell.length_c   1.000
_cell.angle_alpha   90.00
_cell.angle_beta   90.00
_cell.angle_gamma   90.00
#
_symmetry.space_group_name_H-M   'P 1'
#
loop_
_entity.id
_entity.type
_entity.pdbx_description
1 polymer ?
#
loop_
_entity_poly.entity_id
_entity_poly.type
_entity_poly.pdbx_seq_one_letter_code
_entity_poly.pdbx_strand_id
1 'polypeptide(L)'
;MKKLKYIILPLISLLTLTSGAFAFHSPEHYSFFGEASYVAPGNASNRAVHLVSDSAPGYAGIEYGVESGTTFADITTLSTDYRFEADDSCGGGSPRFQIEVASPDNTDVGNIFVYMGPPPNYTNCPSGVWLNTTDLLEGANLVDTSQLDAGNFYDPYAAALTKYGSYTVTGITLVADASWAFGDGEQALDIDNTLINTTLFTYEIPVPTNKDQCKNEGWMTMGHSDGTQFKNQGDCVSFVASGK
;
A
#
# COMPACT_ATOMS: atom_id res chain seq x y z
N MET A 1 -10.67 -15.45 -49.67
CA MET A 1 -10.23 -14.34 -48.79
C MET A 1 -10.90 -14.53 -47.43
N LYS A 2 -10.24 -15.20 -46.47
CA LYS A 2 -10.75 -15.35 -45.10
C LYS A 2 -10.12 -14.26 -44.24
N LYS A 3 -10.94 -13.44 -43.59
CA LYS A 3 -10.50 -12.39 -42.65
C LYS A 3 -10.00 -13.05 -41.37
N LEU A 4 -8.71 -12.88 -41.07
CA LEU A 4 -8.09 -13.33 -39.83
C LEU A 4 -8.49 -12.33 -38.72
N LYS A 5 -9.28 -12.76 -37.76
CA LYS A 5 -9.56 -12.01 -36.53
C LYS A 5 -8.39 -12.20 -35.58
N TYR A 6 -7.69 -11.12 -35.25
CA TYR A 6 -6.71 -11.10 -34.17
C TYR A 6 -7.47 -11.14 -32.85
N ILE A 7 -7.30 -12.22 -32.09
CA ILE A 7 -7.69 -12.29 -30.68
C ILE A 7 -6.52 -11.67 -29.92
N ILE A 8 -6.73 -10.49 -29.36
CA ILE A 8 -5.79 -9.84 -28.43
C ILE A 8 -5.94 -10.61 -27.12
N LEU A 9 -4.94 -11.43 -26.78
CA LEU A 9 -4.83 -11.96 -25.42
C LEU A 9 -4.39 -10.80 -24.50
N PRO A 10 -5.05 -10.59 -23.35
CA PRO A 10 -4.53 -9.65 -22.36
C PRO A 10 -3.19 -10.19 -21.84
N LEU A 11 -2.16 -9.36 -21.93
CA LEU A 11 -0.85 -9.65 -21.36
C LEU A 11 -0.97 -9.48 -19.85
N ILE A 12 -1.24 -10.57 -19.14
CA ILE A 12 -1.17 -10.61 -17.68
C ILE A 12 0.33 -10.52 -17.34
N SER A 13 0.78 -9.32 -17.01
CA SER A 13 2.12 -9.08 -16.48
C SER A 13 2.19 -9.70 -15.08
N LEU A 14 2.75 -10.90 -14.98
CA LEU A 14 3.14 -11.49 -13.70
C LEU A 14 4.34 -10.69 -13.19
N LEU A 15 4.06 -9.66 -12.38
CA LEU A 15 5.09 -8.84 -11.76
C LEU A 15 5.76 -9.67 -10.66
N THR A 16 6.88 -10.31 -10.96
CA THR A 16 7.73 -10.91 -9.93
C THR A 16 8.52 -9.78 -9.25
N LEU A 17 7.92 -9.14 -8.26
CA LEU A 17 8.66 -8.33 -7.30
C LEU A 17 9.60 -9.27 -6.54
N THR A 18 10.90 -9.03 -6.61
CA THR A 18 11.84 -9.66 -5.69
C THR A 18 11.74 -8.91 -4.37
N SER A 19 10.69 -9.19 -3.61
CA SER A 19 10.45 -8.64 -2.28
C SER A 19 11.60 -9.11 -1.38
N GLY A 20 12.52 -8.20 -1.06
CA GLY A 20 13.46 -8.45 0.03
C GLY A 20 12.64 -8.45 1.30
N ALA A 21 12.41 -9.63 1.90
CA ALA A 21 11.68 -9.75 3.15
C ALA A 21 12.21 -8.75 4.18
N PHE A 22 11.50 -7.65 4.40
CA PHE A 22 11.80 -6.72 5.47
C PHE A 22 11.57 -7.48 6.78
N ALA A 23 12.63 -7.68 7.54
CA ALA A 23 12.67 -8.63 8.64
C ALA A 23 11.77 -8.27 9.85
N PHE A 24 10.99 -7.17 9.80
CA PHE A 24 10.03 -6.80 10.86
C PHE A 24 8.86 -5.99 10.30
N HIS A 25 7.63 -6.31 10.70
CA HIS A 25 6.47 -5.45 10.48
C HIS A 25 6.53 -4.29 11.49
N SER A 26 6.97 -3.11 11.05
CA SER A 26 7.11 -1.92 11.90
C SER A 26 6.80 -0.63 11.13
N PRO A 27 6.42 0.47 11.78
CA PRO A 27 6.04 1.73 11.12
C PRO A 27 7.08 2.31 10.15
N GLU A 28 8.36 1.94 10.33
CA GLU A 28 9.50 2.41 9.53
C GLU A 28 9.84 1.49 8.35
N HIS A 29 9.19 0.33 8.26
CA HIS A 29 9.51 -0.69 7.26
C HIS A 29 8.46 -0.70 6.15
N TYR A 30 8.64 0.24 5.22
CA TYR A 30 7.94 0.28 3.95
C TYR A 30 8.89 0.78 2.85
N SER A 31 8.55 0.52 1.61
CA SER A 31 9.27 1.03 0.45
C SER A 31 8.31 1.45 -0.65
N PHE A 32 8.76 2.36 -1.50
CA PHE A 32 8.03 2.85 -2.65
C PHE A 32 8.45 2.10 -3.91
N PHE A 33 7.48 1.89 -4.79
CA PHE A 33 7.70 1.42 -6.14
C PHE A 33 6.79 2.14 -7.13
N GLY A 34 7.11 2.03 -8.41
CA GLY A 34 6.43 2.83 -9.44
C GLY A 34 6.69 4.32 -9.24
N GLU A 35 5.68 5.15 -9.47
CA GLU A 35 5.78 6.62 -9.31
C GLU A 35 5.37 7.12 -7.92
N ALA A 36 5.51 6.28 -6.89
CA ALA A 36 5.23 6.66 -5.51
C ALA A 36 6.28 7.67 -4.99
N SER A 37 5.81 8.74 -4.37
CA SER A 37 6.65 9.80 -3.80
C SER A 37 6.06 10.36 -2.52
N TYR A 38 6.84 11.13 -1.76
CA TYR A 38 6.31 11.83 -0.59
C TYR A 38 5.65 13.15 -0.98
N VAL A 39 4.59 13.53 -0.27
CA VAL A 39 3.91 14.84 -0.38
C VAL A 39 3.67 15.44 1.00
N ALA A 40 3.64 16.77 1.10
CA ALA A 40 3.35 17.48 2.34
C ALA A 40 2.39 18.68 2.07
N PRO A 41 1.44 18.97 2.98
CA PRO A 41 1.13 18.21 4.20
C PRO A 41 0.32 16.94 3.92
N GLY A 42 0.31 16.00 4.87
CA GLY A 42 -0.60 14.85 4.86
C GLY A 42 -1.92 15.12 5.61
N ASN A 43 -2.62 14.05 6.02
CA ASN A 43 -3.84 14.08 6.82
C ASN A 43 -3.54 13.95 8.32
N ALA A 44 -3.58 15.08 9.04
CA ALA A 44 -3.19 15.14 10.46
C ALA A 44 -1.75 14.63 10.73
N SER A 45 -0.92 14.63 9.69
CA SER A 45 0.51 14.29 9.67
C SER A 45 1.27 15.42 8.95
N ASN A 46 2.59 15.44 9.05
CA ASN A 46 3.42 16.36 8.27
C ASN A 46 3.54 15.90 6.81
N ARG A 47 3.37 14.61 6.53
CA ARG A 47 3.69 14.00 5.23
C ARG A 47 2.78 12.82 4.93
N ALA A 48 2.39 12.70 3.67
CA ALA A 48 1.68 11.57 3.10
C ALA A 48 2.51 10.98 1.93
N VAL A 49 1.99 9.92 1.32
CA VAL A 49 2.55 9.32 0.11
C VAL A 49 1.62 9.60 -1.07
N HIS A 50 2.17 10.22 -2.09
CA HIS A 50 1.50 10.44 -3.36
C HIS A 50 1.76 9.27 -4.30
N LEU A 51 0.70 8.62 -4.76
CA LEU A 51 0.74 7.53 -5.74
C LEU A 51 0.13 8.03 -7.06
N VAL A 52 0.88 7.87 -8.15
CA VAL A 52 0.44 8.22 -9.50
C VAL A 52 0.59 7.02 -10.42
N SER A 53 -0.48 6.66 -11.10
CA SER A 53 -0.43 5.73 -12.22
C SER A 53 -0.72 6.49 -13.50
N ASP A 54 0.27 7.17 -14.07
CA ASP A 54 0.15 7.88 -15.35
C ASP A 54 0.93 7.11 -16.45
N SER A 55 1.98 7.70 -16.99
CA SER A 55 2.80 7.11 -18.02
C SER A 55 3.70 6.00 -17.45
N ALA A 56 4.58 5.42 -18.27
CA ALA A 56 5.39 4.26 -17.86
C ALA A 56 6.11 4.53 -16.51
N PRO A 57 5.85 3.71 -15.46
CA PRO A 57 5.39 2.32 -15.53
C PRO A 57 3.87 2.09 -15.50
N GLY A 58 3.04 3.12 -15.31
CA GLY A 58 1.57 3.03 -15.27
C GLY A 58 1.04 2.51 -13.95
N TYR A 59 1.81 2.64 -12.87
CA TYR A 59 1.42 2.28 -11.51
C TYR A 59 2.33 2.95 -10.48
N ALA A 60 1.82 3.08 -9.26
CA ALA A 60 2.58 3.44 -8.08
C ALA A 60 2.08 2.65 -6.87
N GLY A 61 2.96 2.42 -5.91
CA GLY A 61 2.55 1.75 -4.70
C GLY A 61 3.53 1.81 -3.55
N ILE A 62 3.02 1.34 -2.41
CA ILE A 62 3.73 1.21 -1.15
C ILE A 62 3.80 -0.28 -0.84
N GLU A 63 4.98 -0.81 -0.62
CA GLU A 63 5.21 -2.14 -0.08
C GLU A 63 5.46 -2.04 1.42
N TYR A 64 4.78 -2.86 2.20
CA TYR A 64 4.91 -2.90 3.66
C TYR A 64 5.69 -4.13 4.08
N GLY A 65 6.58 -3.98 5.07
CA GLY A 65 7.29 -5.11 5.64
C GLY A 65 6.32 -6.08 6.32
N VAL A 66 6.53 -7.38 6.13
CA VAL A 66 5.73 -8.45 6.73
C VAL A 66 6.63 -9.32 7.60
N GLU A 67 6.19 -9.65 8.81
CA GLU A 67 6.96 -10.52 9.69
C GLU A 67 6.99 -11.95 9.16
N SER A 68 8.16 -12.60 9.23
CA SER A 68 8.29 -13.98 8.78
C SER A 68 7.34 -14.90 9.55
N GLY A 69 6.53 -15.67 8.81
CA GLY A 69 5.57 -16.61 9.39
C GLY A 69 4.19 -16.00 9.66
N THR A 70 3.97 -14.72 9.35
CA THR A 70 2.61 -14.15 9.28
C THR A 70 1.76 -14.98 8.31
N THR A 71 0.57 -15.35 8.76
CA THR A 71 -0.43 -16.03 7.95
C THR A 71 -1.57 -15.09 7.59
N PHE A 72 -2.38 -15.46 6.59
CA PHE A 72 -3.54 -14.65 6.22
C PHE A 72 -4.53 -14.50 7.39
N ALA A 73 -4.63 -15.50 8.27
CA ALA A 73 -5.44 -15.41 9.48
C ALA A 73 -4.94 -14.37 10.50
N ASP A 74 -3.69 -13.98 10.42
CA ASP A 74 -3.11 -12.94 11.29
C ASP A 74 -3.40 -11.53 10.77
N ILE A 75 -3.89 -11.39 9.52
CA ILE A 75 -4.36 -10.12 9.00
C ILE A 75 -5.78 -9.90 9.52
N THR A 76 -5.99 -8.81 10.22
CA THR A 76 -7.24 -8.54 10.96
C THR A 76 -7.75 -7.15 10.71
N THR A 77 -6.87 -6.20 10.35
CA THR A 77 -7.25 -4.84 9.99
C THR A 77 -6.43 -4.35 8.81
N LEU A 78 -7.11 -3.72 7.86
CA LEU A 78 -6.51 -2.90 6.81
C LEU A 78 -7.29 -1.59 6.69
N SER A 79 -6.65 -0.47 7.00
CA SER A 79 -7.24 0.84 6.76
C SER A 79 -6.20 1.87 6.37
N THR A 80 -6.65 2.95 5.75
CA THR A 80 -5.78 4.08 5.41
C THR A 80 -6.61 5.36 5.27
N ASP A 81 -5.97 6.49 5.51
CA ASP A 81 -6.46 7.78 5.06
C ASP A 81 -6.07 7.97 3.61
N TYR A 82 -6.98 8.51 2.80
CA TYR A 82 -6.73 8.74 1.39
C TYR A 82 -7.38 10.02 0.90
N ARG A 83 -6.82 10.58 -0.18
CA ARG A 83 -7.39 11.69 -0.92
C ARG A 83 -7.04 11.55 -2.39
N PHE A 84 -8.04 11.34 -3.24
CA PHE A 84 -7.85 11.40 -4.69
C PHE A 84 -7.59 12.83 -5.16
N GLU A 85 -6.81 12.97 -6.23
CA GLU A 85 -6.72 14.22 -6.98
C GLU A 85 -8.08 14.64 -7.54
N ALA A 86 -8.23 15.89 -7.96
CA ALA A 86 -9.53 16.52 -8.19
C ALA A 86 -10.38 15.82 -9.27
N ASP A 87 -9.73 15.23 -10.26
CA ASP A 87 -10.26 14.52 -11.41
C ASP A 87 -10.24 12.99 -11.27
N ASP A 88 -9.74 12.48 -10.14
CA ASP A 88 -9.58 11.04 -9.90
C ASP A 88 -10.60 10.44 -8.92
N SER A 89 -10.72 9.12 -8.96
CA SER A 89 -11.59 8.33 -8.09
C SER A 89 -11.06 6.90 -7.96
N CYS A 90 -11.70 6.07 -7.13
CA CYS A 90 -11.57 4.61 -7.20
C CYS A 90 -12.42 4.03 -8.34
N GLY A 91 -11.97 2.90 -8.90
CA GLY A 91 -12.66 2.12 -9.93
C GLY A 91 -11.76 1.08 -10.60
N GLY A 92 -12.36 0.14 -11.33
CA GLY A 92 -11.60 -0.85 -12.11
C GLY A 92 -10.75 -1.84 -11.30
N GLY A 93 -10.95 -1.90 -9.99
CA GLY A 93 -10.12 -2.66 -9.05
C GLY A 93 -8.94 -1.87 -8.48
N SER A 94 -8.92 -0.54 -8.61
CA SER A 94 -7.85 0.33 -8.10
C SER A 94 -8.41 1.58 -7.42
N PRO A 95 -7.81 2.07 -6.32
CA PRO A 95 -6.66 1.49 -5.62
C PRO A 95 -7.07 0.29 -4.76
N ARG A 96 -6.09 -0.51 -4.37
CA ARG A 96 -6.32 -1.73 -3.57
C ARG A 96 -5.12 -2.08 -2.71
N PHE A 97 -5.38 -2.77 -1.61
CA PHE A 97 -4.35 -3.61 -1.01
C PHE A 97 -4.23 -4.92 -1.80
N GLN A 98 -3.01 -5.39 -1.99
CA GLN A 98 -2.71 -6.73 -2.46
C GLN A 98 -1.99 -7.47 -1.34
N ILE A 99 -2.60 -8.57 -0.88
CA ILE A 99 -1.99 -9.47 0.09
C ILE A 99 -1.48 -10.67 -0.70
N GLU A 100 -0.16 -10.74 -0.89
CA GLU A 100 0.50 -11.87 -1.54
C GLU A 100 0.53 -13.03 -0.55
N VAL A 101 0.01 -14.18 -0.97
CA VAL A 101 -0.08 -15.37 -0.13
C VAL A 101 0.40 -16.62 -0.84
N ALA A 102 0.91 -17.57 -0.06
CA ALA A 102 1.33 -18.88 -0.53
C ALA A 102 0.81 -20.00 0.39
N SER A 103 0.31 -21.08 -0.20
CA SER A 103 -0.09 -22.28 0.53
C SER A 103 1.11 -22.89 1.29
N PRO A 104 0.89 -23.66 2.37
CA PRO A 104 1.99 -24.26 3.14
C PRO A 104 2.95 -25.16 2.33
N ASP A 105 2.47 -25.75 1.24
CA ASP A 105 3.26 -26.56 0.31
C ASP A 105 3.71 -25.79 -0.94
N ASN A 106 3.43 -24.48 -1.00
CA ASN A 106 3.80 -23.56 -2.06
C ASN A 106 3.28 -23.97 -3.45
N THR A 107 2.13 -24.64 -3.49
CA THR A 107 1.47 -25.09 -4.72
C THR A 107 0.37 -24.14 -5.21
N ASP A 108 -0.21 -23.34 -4.31
CA ASP A 108 -1.15 -22.27 -4.62
C ASP A 108 -0.57 -20.93 -4.12
N VAL A 109 -0.29 -20.04 -5.06
CA VAL A 109 0.37 -18.75 -4.81
C VAL A 109 -0.36 -17.69 -5.62
N GLY A 110 -0.77 -16.62 -4.96
CA GLY A 110 -1.52 -15.56 -5.61
C GLY A 110 -1.79 -14.39 -4.68
N ASN A 111 -2.63 -13.47 -5.14
CA ASN A 111 -3.02 -12.31 -4.37
C ASN A 111 -4.46 -12.44 -3.86
N ILE A 112 -4.68 -11.94 -2.65
CA ILE A 112 -6.00 -11.55 -2.17
C ILE A 112 -6.10 -10.03 -2.31
N PHE A 113 -7.05 -9.54 -3.12
CA PHE A 113 -7.24 -8.10 -3.28
C PHE A 113 -8.31 -7.56 -2.34
N VAL A 114 -8.01 -6.42 -1.73
CA VAL A 114 -8.92 -5.67 -0.87
C VAL A 114 -9.08 -4.28 -1.48
N TYR A 115 -10.21 -4.09 -2.16
CA TYR A 115 -10.47 -2.88 -2.93
C TYR A 115 -10.85 -1.70 -2.03
N MET A 116 -10.38 -0.51 -2.40
CA MET A 116 -10.79 0.73 -1.73
C MET A 116 -12.03 1.32 -2.43
N GLY A 117 -12.95 1.82 -1.62
CA GLY A 117 -14.14 2.53 -2.07
C GLY A 117 -15.46 1.89 -1.64
N PRO A 118 -16.60 2.49 -2.04
CA PRO A 118 -17.91 2.03 -1.60
C PRO A 118 -18.26 0.62 -2.14
N PRO A 119 -18.51 -0.39 -1.28
CA PRO A 119 -18.98 -1.69 -1.73
C PRO A 119 -20.40 -1.60 -2.31
N PRO A 120 -20.81 -2.53 -3.20
CA PRO A 120 -20.04 -3.69 -3.65
C PRO A 120 -19.20 -3.42 -4.90
N ASN A 121 -19.28 -2.22 -5.49
CA ASN A 121 -18.67 -1.95 -6.80
C ASN A 121 -17.31 -1.26 -6.71
N TYR A 122 -16.96 -0.67 -5.56
CA TYR A 122 -15.69 0.01 -5.31
C TYR A 122 -15.39 1.08 -6.37
N THR A 123 -16.39 1.96 -6.57
CA THR A 123 -16.37 3.07 -7.54
C THR A 123 -16.92 4.34 -6.93
N ASN A 124 -16.67 5.48 -7.57
CA ASN A 124 -17.20 6.80 -7.18
C ASN A 124 -16.69 7.26 -5.81
N CYS A 125 -15.39 7.10 -5.56
CA CYS A 125 -14.77 7.71 -4.40
C CYS A 125 -14.76 9.24 -4.55
N PRO A 126 -15.06 9.99 -3.48
CA PRO A 126 -14.95 11.44 -3.54
C PRO A 126 -13.52 11.92 -3.81
N SER A 127 -13.38 12.93 -4.68
CA SER A 127 -12.12 13.58 -5.00
C SER A 127 -11.84 14.82 -4.16
N GLY A 128 -10.56 15.17 -3.99
CA GLY A 128 -10.11 16.41 -3.34
C GLY A 128 -10.39 16.51 -1.84
N VAL A 129 -10.84 15.43 -1.20
CA VAL A 129 -11.15 15.36 0.24
C VAL A 129 -10.43 14.20 0.90
N TRP A 130 -9.89 14.44 2.10
CA TRP A 130 -9.35 13.37 2.94
C TRP A 130 -10.50 12.56 3.55
N LEU A 131 -10.43 11.26 3.37
CA LEU A 131 -11.35 10.28 3.92
C LEU A 131 -10.56 9.13 4.54
N ASN A 132 -11.17 8.42 5.48
CA ASN A 132 -10.62 7.17 6.01
C ASN A 132 -11.42 6.00 5.40
N THR A 133 -10.74 4.92 5.02
CA THR A 133 -11.41 3.73 4.47
C THR A 133 -12.26 2.99 5.49
N THR A 134 -12.08 3.26 6.79
CA THR A 134 -12.39 2.35 7.90
C THR A 134 -11.71 0.99 7.69
N ASP A 135 -12.00 0.00 8.53
CA ASP A 135 -11.44 -1.33 8.33
C ASP A 135 -12.06 -2.01 7.11
N LEU A 136 -11.24 -2.21 6.08
CA LEU A 136 -11.64 -2.84 4.82
C LEU A 136 -11.88 -4.35 4.94
N LEU A 137 -11.54 -4.97 6.08
CA LEU A 137 -11.76 -6.39 6.34
C LEU A 137 -13.06 -6.66 7.13
N GLU A 138 -13.78 -5.61 7.51
CA GLU A 138 -15.04 -5.70 8.24
C GLU A 138 -16.27 -5.25 7.42
N GLY A 139 -17.44 -5.49 8.00
CA GLY A 139 -18.70 -4.93 7.52
C GLY A 139 -19.17 -5.53 6.19
N ALA A 140 -19.50 -4.67 5.24
CA ALA A 140 -20.02 -5.05 3.92
C ALA A 140 -18.92 -5.26 2.86
N ASN A 141 -17.65 -5.05 3.23
CA ASN A 141 -16.54 -5.21 2.31
C ASN A 141 -16.31 -6.69 2.00
N LEU A 142 -16.02 -6.95 0.73
CA LEU A 142 -15.65 -8.23 0.16
C LEU A 142 -14.18 -8.18 -0.26
N VAL A 143 -13.54 -9.34 -0.27
CA VAL A 143 -12.18 -9.54 -0.77
C VAL A 143 -12.22 -10.38 -2.03
N ASP A 144 -11.30 -10.14 -2.95
CA ASP A 144 -11.16 -10.91 -4.17
C ASP A 144 -10.06 -11.95 -4.00
N THR A 145 -10.45 -13.21 -4.02
CA THR A 145 -9.56 -14.37 -3.88
C THR A 145 -9.37 -15.09 -5.21
N SER A 146 -9.83 -14.50 -6.33
CA SER A 146 -9.90 -15.17 -7.64
C SER A 146 -8.56 -15.60 -8.23
N GLN A 147 -7.44 -15.15 -7.65
CA GLN A 147 -6.10 -15.60 -8.03
C GLN A 147 -5.66 -16.89 -7.32
N LEU A 148 -6.46 -17.40 -6.39
CA LEU A 148 -6.18 -18.61 -5.62
C LEU A 148 -7.09 -19.77 -6.05
N ASP A 149 -6.67 -20.99 -5.76
CA ASP A 149 -7.46 -22.17 -6.04
C ASP A 149 -8.79 -22.12 -5.27
N ALA A 150 -9.90 -22.42 -5.98
CA ALA A 150 -11.27 -22.30 -5.48
C ALA A 150 -11.66 -20.88 -4.99
N GLY A 151 -10.93 -19.86 -5.46
CA GLY A 151 -11.18 -18.45 -5.21
C GLY A 151 -12.43 -17.92 -5.90
N ASN A 152 -12.96 -16.82 -5.37
CA ASN A 152 -14.07 -16.07 -5.94
C ASN A 152 -13.67 -14.61 -6.11
N PHE A 153 -14.27 -13.95 -7.10
CA PHE A 153 -14.05 -12.51 -7.31
C PHE A 153 -14.49 -11.67 -6.09
N TYR A 154 -15.51 -12.12 -5.36
CA TYR A 154 -15.92 -11.51 -4.09
C TYR A 154 -16.32 -12.57 -3.08
N ASP A 155 -15.50 -12.71 -2.04
CA ASP A 155 -15.79 -13.49 -0.84
C ASP A 155 -15.97 -12.54 0.37
N PRO A 156 -16.91 -12.82 1.28
CA PRO A 156 -16.85 -12.23 2.62
C PRO A 156 -15.54 -12.61 3.29
N TYR A 157 -14.95 -11.70 4.08
CA TYR A 157 -13.64 -11.94 4.71
C TYR A 157 -13.57 -13.26 5.51
N ALA A 158 -14.61 -13.57 6.29
CA ALA A 158 -14.70 -14.82 7.05
C ALA A 158 -14.69 -16.09 6.18
N ALA A 159 -15.24 -16.02 4.96
CA ALA A 159 -15.19 -17.13 4.01
C ALA A 159 -13.78 -17.31 3.44
N ALA A 160 -13.09 -16.21 3.11
CA ALA A 160 -11.70 -16.24 2.70
C ALA A 160 -10.79 -16.80 3.81
N LEU A 161 -10.99 -16.39 5.06
CA LEU A 161 -10.26 -16.93 6.22
C LEU A 161 -10.40 -18.45 6.38
N THR A 162 -11.59 -19.00 6.10
CA THR A 162 -11.83 -20.44 6.18
C THR A 162 -11.02 -21.23 5.14
N LYS A 163 -10.82 -20.66 3.95
CA LYS A 163 -10.10 -21.30 2.84
C LYS A 163 -8.59 -21.09 2.93
N TYR A 164 -8.18 -19.86 3.22
CA TYR A 164 -6.81 -19.38 3.02
C TYR A 164 -6.12 -18.95 4.30
N GLY A 165 -6.77 -19.05 5.46
CA GLY A 165 -6.22 -18.54 6.73
C GLY A 165 -4.85 -19.13 7.10
N SER A 166 -4.52 -20.35 6.65
CA SER A 166 -3.20 -20.97 6.87
C SER A 166 -2.14 -20.59 5.85
N TYR A 167 -2.46 -19.79 4.84
CA TYR A 167 -1.52 -19.39 3.80
C TYR A 167 -0.56 -18.37 4.41
N THR A 168 0.73 -18.50 4.09
CA THR A 168 1.74 -17.55 4.54
C THR A 168 1.59 -16.26 3.75
N VAL A 169 1.62 -15.11 4.41
CA VAL A 169 1.67 -13.81 3.74
C VAL A 169 3.12 -13.53 3.37
N THR A 170 3.38 -13.34 2.07
CA THR A 170 4.71 -13.09 1.54
C THR A 170 4.95 -11.63 1.20
N GLY A 171 3.89 -10.82 1.13
CA GLY A 171 3.95 -9.40 0.84
C GLY A 171 2.59 -8.72 1.07
N ILE A 172 2.64 -7.43 1.41
CA ILE A 172 1.47 -6.57 1.44
C ILE A 172 1.83 -5.28 0.70
N THR A 173 1.04 -4.93 -0.32
CA THR A 173 1.21 -3.68 -1.05
C THR A 173 -0.10 -2.90 -1.08
N LEU A 174 -0.02 -1.57 -1.17
CA LEU A 174 -1.12 -0.70 -1.56
C LEU A 174 -0.77 -0.08 -2.91
N VAL A 175 -1.64 -0.25 -3.90
CA VAL A 175 -1.33 0.06 -5.31
C VAL A 175 -2.42 0.92 -5.94
N ALA A 176 -1.98 1.90 -6.72
CA ALA A 176 -2.77 2.60 -7.73
C ALA A 176 -2.22 2.23 -9.12
N ASP A 177 -3.09 1.79 -10.01
CA ASP A 177 -2.71 1.40 -11.38
C ASP A 177 -3.72 1.83 -12.46
N ALA A 178 -4.72 2.66 -12.10
CA ALA A 178 -5.86 3.14 -12.92
C ALA A 178 -6.74 2.04 -13.57
N SER A 179 -6.18 0.87 -13.85
CA SER A 179 -6.81 -0.23 -14.56
C SER A 179 -7.40 0.26 -15.89
N TRP A 180 -8.56 -0.27 -16.27
CA TRP A 180 -9.31 0.13 -17.47
C TRP A 180 -10.35 1.24 -17.19
N ALA A 181 -10.42 1.76 -15.95
CA ALA A 181 -11.55 2.55 -15.49
C ALA A 181 -11.46 4.05 -15.80
N PHE A 182 -10.25 4.59 -16.00
CA PHE A 182 -10.02 6.02 -16.23
C PHE A 182 -9.65 6.28 -17.69
N GLY A 183 -10.27 7.30 -18.29
CA GLY A 183 -10.24 7.52 -19.75
C GLY A 183 -8.95 8.16 -20.26
N ASP A 184 -8.27 8.90 -19.40
CA ASP A 184 -6.89 9.38 -19.57
C ASP A 184 -5.85 8.32 -19.20
N GLY A 185 -6.25 7.28 -18.48
CA GLY A 185 -5.37 6.21 -18.01
C GLY A 185 -4.57 6.61 -16.78
N GLU A 186 -4.95 7.72 -16.14
CA GLU A 186 -4.34 8.22 -14.91
C GLU A 186 -5.15 7.77 -13.68
N GLN A 187 -4.45 7.56 -12.56
CA GLN A 187 -5.07 7.57 -11.23
C GLN A 187 -4.05 8.09 -10.22
N ALA A 188 -4.35 9.23 -9.62
CA ALA A 188 -3.53 9.87 -8.62
C ALA A 188 -4.27 10.04 -7.29
N LEU A 189 -3.57 9.71 -6.20
CA LEU A 189 -4.07 9.89 -4.84
C LEU A 189 -2.96 10.00 -3.82
N ASP A 190 -3.27 10.67 -2.72
CA ASP A 190 -2.46 10.69 -1.53
C ASP A 190 -2.95 9.62 -0.55
N ILE A 191 -2.01 8.98 0.14
CA ILE A 191 -2.20 7.92 1.13
C ILE A 191 -1.51 8.34 2.42
N ASP A 192 -2.20 8.18 3.55
CA ASP A 192 -1.67 8.52 4.86
C ASP A 192 -2.19 7.59 5.96
N ASN A 193 -1.51 7.53 7.10
CA ASN A 193 -1.93 6.78 8.29
C ASN A 193 -2.45 5.37 8.00
N THR A 194 -1.67 4.57 7.27
CA THR A 194 -2.07 3.19 6.93
C THR A 194 -1.94 2.30 8.16
N LEU A 195 -3.03 1.63 8.54
CA LEU A 195 -3.06 0.67 9.63
C LEU A 195 -3.14 -0.75 9.05
N ILE A 196 -2.12 -1.55 9.35
CA ILE A 196 -2.11 -2.99 9.09
C ILE A 196 -2.06 -3.68 10.46
N ASN A 197 -3.12 -4.42 10.79
CA ASN A 197 -3.32 -4.95 12.14
C ASN A 197 -3.22 -3.85 13.21
N THR A 198 -2.13 -3.85 13.98
CA THR A 198 -1.85 -2.88 15.05
C THR A 198 -0.73 -1.89 14.68
N THR A 199 -0.12 -2.04 13.51
CA THR A 199 1.00 -1.19 13.07
C THR A 199 0.48 -0.02 12.25
N LEU A 200 0.70 1.19 12.74
CA LEU A 200 0.36 2.42 12.04
C LEU A 200 1.59 2.95 11.30
N PHE A 201 1.47 3.07 9.97
CA PHE A 201 2.44 3.69 9.08
C PHE A 201 2.01 5.14 8.83
N THR A 202 2.71 6.09 9.47
CA THR A 202 2.41 7.53 9.36
C THR A 202 3.25 8.24 8.29
N TYR A 203 4.16 7.51 7.64
CA TYR A 203 5.08 8.04 6.61
C TYR A 203 5.92 9.25 7.05
N GLU A 204 6.08 9.44 8.36
CA GLU A 204 6.82 10.57 8.91
C GLU A 204 8.33 10.43 8.67
N ILE A 205 9.05 11.55 8.78
CA ILE A 205 10.50 11.49 8.82
C ILE A 205 10.91 10.96 10.21
N PRO A 206 11.78 9.94 10.31
CA PRO A 206 12.25 9.45 11.60
C PRO A 206 12.89 10.56 12.43
N VAL A 207 12.47 10.68 13.69
CA VAL A 207 13.04 11.64 14.65
C VAL A 207 14.16 10.96 15.42
N PRO A 208 15.38 11.54 15.47
CA PRO A 208 16.50 10.93 16.16
C PRO A 208 16.26 10.94 17.67
N THR A 209 16.48 9.79 18.30
CA THR A 209 16.33 9.58 19.76
C THR A 209 17.67 9.57 20.49
N ASN A 210 18.78 9.40 19.76
CA ASN A 210 20.12 9.43 20.32
C ASN A 210 21.14 10.03 19.34
N LYS A 211 22.28 10.48 19.86
CA LYS A 211 23.27 11.23 19.08
C LYS A 211 23.97 10.36 18.03
N ASP A 212 23.98 9.04 18.21
CA ASP A 212 24.66 8.13 17.29
C ASP A 212 23.88 7.97 15.98
N GLN A 213 22.55 8.04 16.04
CA GLN A 213 21.67 8.09 14.87
C GLN A 213 21.97 9.28 13.94
N CYS A 214 22.44 10.40 14.47
CA CYS A 214 22.82 11.57 13.67
C CYS A 214 24.16 11.45 12.95
N LYS A 215 25.04 10.53 13.39
CA LYS A 215 26.42 10.42 12.88
C LYS A 215 26.47 9.68 11.55
N ASN A 216 27.61 9.79 10.86
CA ASN A 216 27.89 9.06 9.62
C ASN A 216 26.77 9.23 8.58
N GLU A 217 26.37 10.49 8.36
CA GLU A 217 25.30 10.88 7.42
C GLU A 217 23.87 10.46 7.83
N GLY A 218 23.68 9.80 8.99
CA GLY A 218 22.35 9.42 9.47
C GLY A 218 21.39 10.60 9.68
N TRP A 219 21.92 11.82 9.92
CA TRP A 219 21.11 13.04 9.98
C TRP A 219 20.37 13.38 8.67
N MET A 220 20.83 12.89 7.51
CA MET A 220 20.23 13.23 6.21
C MET A 220 18.87 12.57 5.99
N THR A 221 18.61 11.46 6.67
CA THR A 221 17.36 10.70 6.58
C THR A 221 16.46 10.93 7.79
N MET A 222 16.78 11.93 8.62
CA MET A 222 16.08 12.23 9.87
C MET A 222 15.59 13.68 9.88
N GLY A 223 14.60 13.94 10.73
CA GLY A 223 13.95 15.23 10.82
C GLY A 223 13.70 15.66 12.25
N HIS A 224 13.40 16.94 12.39
CA HIS A 224 12.76 17.50 13.57
C HIS A 224 11.35 16.91 13.74
N SER A 225 10.76 17.09 14.92
CA SER A 225 9.40 16.63 15.23
C SER A 225 8.30 17.29 14.39
N ASP A 226 8.61 18.41 13.72
CA ASP A 226 7.74 19.10 12.77
C ASP A 226 7.98 18.64 11.31
N GLY A 227 8.77 17.59 11.10
CA GLY A 227 9.09 17.04 9.78
C GLY A 227 10.13 17.85 9.00
N THR A 228 10.71 18.92 9.58
CA THR A 228 11.78 19.65 8.89
C THR A 228 13.10 18.89 8.93
N GLN A 229 13.87 18.94 7.84
CA GLN A 229 15.17 18.26 7.76
C GLN A 229 16.26 19.02 8.53
N PHE A 230 17.19 18.27 9.12
CA PHE A 230 18.37 18.87 9.75
C PHE A 230 19.29 19.50 8.70
N LYS A 231 19.92 20.63 9.05
CA LYS A 231 20.84 21.32 8.13
C LYS A 231 22.19 20.62 7.97
N ASN A 232 22.60 19.88 9.00
CA ASN A 232 23.85 19.13 9.07
C ASN A 232 23.85 18.22 10.31
N GLN A 233 24.88 17.36 10.43
CA GLN A 233 25.08 16.48 11.59
C GLN A 233 25.07 17.24 12.94
N GLY A 234 25.65 18.44 13.00
CA GLY A 234 25.73 19.23 14.23
C GLY A 234 24.35 19.69 14.72
N ASP A 235 23.47 20.03 13.78
CA ASP A 235 22.08 20.40 14.03
C ASP A 235 21.30 19.22 14.65
N CYS A 236 21.38 18.04 14.02
CA CYS A 236 20.78 16.81 14.53
C CYS A 236 21.29 16.43 15.93
N VAL A 237 22.61 16.44 16.14
CA VAL A 237 23.21 16.13 17.45
C VAL A 237 22.78 17.15 18.51
N SER A 238 22.62 18.41 18.13
CA SER A 238 22.15 19.48 19.02
C SER A 238 20.69 19.30 19.40
N PHE A 239 19.82 19.00 18.43
CA PHE A 239 18.41 18.66 18.66
C PHE A 239 18.27 17.56 19.72
N VAL A 240 18.93 16.41 19.50
CA VAL A 240 18.93 15.30 20.46
C VAL A 240 19.48 15.70 21.83
N ALA A 241 20.58 16.47 21.87
CA ALA A 241 21.17 16.92 23.13
C ALA A 241 20.26 17.84 23.94
N SER A 242 19.44 18.64 23.25
CA SER A 242 18.59 19.65 23.86
C SER A 242 17.21 19.12 24.28
N GLY A 243 16.81 17.95 23.77
CA GLY A 243 15.48 17.37 24.02
C GLY A 243 14.34 18.22 23.44
N LYS A 244 14.63 19.02 22.41
CA LYS A 244 13.72 19.93 21.73
C LYS A 244 13.88 19.81 20.25
#